data_AF-D9WQ23-F1
#
_entry.id   AF-D9WQ23-F1
#
_cell.length_a   1.000
_cell.length_b   1.000
_cell.length_c   1.000
_cell.angle_alpha   90.00
_cell.angle_beta   90.00
_cell.angle_gamma   90.00
#
_symmetry.space_group_name_H-M   'P 1'
#
loop_
_entity.id
_entity.type
_entity.pdbx_description
1 polymer ?
#
loop_
_entity_poly.entity_id
_entity_poly.type
_entity_poly.pdbx_seq_one_letter_code
_entity_poly.pdbx_strand_id
1 'polypeptide(L)'
;MSTRSPIEERLRAAFDARARLISAHDLSPARPPTGRAWGTRRIRRVVSAVAVTAAAAAAAITFLLPSGSDSGSPERRHHPAPPAGDPAATPRTPEPVPSPGEPRSRPSPSQPR
;
A
#
# COMPACT_ATOMS: atom_id res chain seq x y z
N MET A 1 18.87 -12.28 53.17
CA MET A 1 18.25 -11.31 52.25
C MET A 1 19.35 -10.39 51.74
N SER A 2 19.68 -10.40 50.45
CA SER A 2 20.71 -9.51 49.91
C SER A 2 20.16 -8.09 49.84
N THR A 3 20.68 -7.21 50.69
CA THR A 3 20.44 -5.77 50.60
C THR A 3 21.08 -5.25 49.32
N ARG A 4 20.29 -4.62 48.44
CA ARG A 4 20.83 -4.00 47.22
C ARG A 4 21.83 -2.90 47.57
N SER A 5 22.84 -2.74 46.72
CA SER A 5 23.79 -1.65 46.89
C SER A 5 23.09 -0.29 46.74
N PRO A 6 23.54 0.77 47.43
CA PRO A 6 22.97 2.11 47.29
C PRO A 6 22.99 2.65 45.85
N ILE A 7 23.93 2.17 45.04
CA ILE A 7 24.03 2.52 43.61
C ILE A 7 22.88 1.90 42.83
N GLU A 8 22.55 0.63 43.07
CA GLU A 8 21.41 -0.03 42.42
C GLU A 8 20.08 0.63 42.74
N GLU A 9 19.90 1.11 43.98
CA GLU A 9 18.68 1.81 44.39
C GLU A 9 18.53 3.13 43.64
N ARG A 10 19.62 3.90 43.53
CA ARG A 10 19.66 5.13 42.74
C ARG A 10 19.40 4.90 41.26
N LEU A 11 19.99 3.86 40.68
CA LEU A 11 19.76 3.50 39.28
C LEU A 11 18.30 3.12 39.05
N ARG A 12 17.73 2.32 39.95
CA ARG A 12 16.32 1.92 39.87
C ARG A 12 15.39 3.12 39.98
N ALA A 13 15.63 4.02 40.93
CA ALA A 13 14.87 5.26 41.04
C ALA A 13 15.00 6.15 39.79
N ALA A 14 16.18 6.24 39.19
CA ALA A 14 16.39 7.00 37.96
C ALA A 14 15.65 6.39 36.77
N PHE A 15 15.68 5.07 36.61
CA PHE A 15 14.93 4.38 35.55
C PHE A 15 13.42 4.49 35.75
N ASP A 16 12.93 4.35 36.99
CA ASP A 16 11.50 4.54 37.31
C ASP A 16 11.06 5.97 37.00
N ALA A 17 11.86 6.98 37.37
CA ALA A 17 11.59 8.37 37.03
C ALA A 17 11.55 8.58 35.51
N ARG A 18 12.46 7.95 34.76
CA ARG A 18 12.48 8.02 33.29
C ARG A 18 11.28 7.32 32.65
N ALA A 19 10.88 6.16 33.17
CA ALA A 19 9.76 5.39 32.67
C ALA A 19 8.42 6.16 32.79
N ARG A 20 8.26 6.97 33.85
CA ARG A 20 7.08 7.84 34.03
C ARG A 20 6.95 8.94 32.98
N LEU A 21 8.03 9.28 32.28
CA LEU A 21 8.01 10.29 31.21
C LEU A 21 7.61 9.70 29.86
N ILE A 22 7.61 8.38 29.71
CA ILE A 22 7.24 7.71 28.46
C ILE A 22 5.72 7.59 28.40
N SER A 23 5.11 8.26 27.44
CA SER A 23 3.67 8.21 27.20
C SER A 23 3.30 7.07 26.24
N ALA A 24 2.01 6.72 26.18
CA ALA A 24 1.51 5.78 25.17
C ALA A 24 1.75 6.27 23.73
N HIS A 25 1.88 7.58 23.51
CA HIS A 25 2.19 8.15 22.20
C HIS A 25 3.63 7.86 21.78
N ASP A 26 4.58 7.92 22.71
CA ASP A 26 6.01 7.65 22.45
C ASP A 26 6.26 6.18 22.08
N LEU A 27 5.38 5.29 22.54
CA LEU A 27 5.39 3.87 22.21
C LEU A 27 4.53 3.53 20.98
N SER A 28 3.79 4.52 20.45
CA SER A 28 2.92 4.28 19.31
C SER A 28 3.77 4.09 18.04
N PRO A 29 3.43 3.11 17.19
CA PRO A 29 4.10 2.96 15.90
C PRO A 29 4.02 4.26 15.10
N ALA A 30 5.12 4.63 14.45
CA ALA A 30 5.14 5.78 13.55
C ALA A 30 4.03 5.62 12.50
N ARG A 31 3.16 6.64 12.40
CA ARG A 31 2.05 6.59 11.44
C ARG A 31 2.64 6.65 10.03
N PRO A 32 2.26 5.75 9.12
CA PRO A 32 2.68 5.87 7.73
C PRO A 32 2.20 7.23 7.21
N PRO A 33 2.99 7.90 6.36
CA PRO A 33 2.59 9.17 5.78
C PRO A 33 1.26 9.00 5.07
N THR A 34 0.25 9.73 5.54
CA THR A 34 -1.10 9.65 5.00
C THR A 34 -1.22 10.62 3.82
N GLY A 35 -1.88 10.18 2.74
CA GLY A 35 -2.22 11.04 1.61
C GLY A 35 -1.91 10.44 0.24
N ARG A 36 -2.62 10.96 -0.77
CA ARG A 36 -2.53 10.53 -2.18
C ARG A 36 -1.11 10.62 -2.76
N ALA A 37 -0.23 11.42 -2.14
CA ALA A 37 1.11 11.70 -2.61
C ALA A 37 2.12 10.56 -2.40
N TRP A 38 1.95 9.69 -1.40
CA TRP A 38 3.00 8.74 -1.01
C TRP A 38 3.10 7.52 -1.94
N GLY A 39 1.97 6.95 -2.36
CA GLY A 39 1.94 5.79 -3.24
C GLY A 39 1.72 6.11 -4.72
N THR A 40 0.77 6.99 -5.05
CA THR A 40 0.28 7.08 -6.44
C THR A 40 1.08 8.04 -7.32
N ARG A 41 1.72 9.07 -6.75
CA ARG A 41 2.37 10.12 -7.57
C ARG A 41 3.61 9.59 -8.29
N ARG A 42 4.40 8.73 -7.64
CA ARG A 42 5.58 8.09 -8.27
C ARG A 42 5.15 7.08 -9.33
N ILE A 43 4.17 6.23 -9.03
CA ILE A 43 3.65 5.23 -9.96
C ILE A 43 3.05 5.90 -11.20
N ARG A 44 2.20 6.92 -11.02
CA ARG A 44 1.57 7.64 -12.15
C ARG A 44 2.60 8.29 -13.07
N ARG A 45 3.69 8.84 -12.53
CA ARG A 45 4.78 9.45 -13.32
C ARG A 45 5.52 8.43 -14.17
N VAL A 46 5.80 7.25 -13.61
CA VAL A 46 6.47 6.17 -14.35
C VAL A 46 5.56 5.64 -15.45
N VAL A 47 4.29 5.35 -15.13
CA VAL A 47 3.31 4.88 -16.13
C VAL A 47 3.13 5.91 -17.25
N SER A 48 3.03 7.20 -16.93
CA SER A 48 2.94 8.24 -17.96
C SER A 48 4.19 8.34 -18.82
N ALA A 49 5.39 8.21 -18.23
CA ALA A 49 6.63 8.25 -18.99
C ALA A 49 6.73 7.06 -19.95
N VAL A 50 6.40 5.85 -19.50
CA VAL A 50 6.37 4.65 -20.34
C VAL A 50 5.36 4.79 -21.47
N ALA A 51 4.15 5.29 -21.19
CA ALA A 51 3.12 5.50 -22.20
C ALA A 51 3.55 6.53 -23.27
N VAL A 52 4.17 7.65 -22.85
CA VAL A 52 4.67 8.68 -23.78
C VAL A 52 5.81 8.12 -24.64
N THR A 53 6.76 7.39 -24.06
CA THR A 53 7.86 6.77 -24.81
C THR A 53 7.34 5.73 -25.80
N ALA A 54 6.39 4.89 -25.40
CA ALA A 54 5.77 3.90 -26.29
C ALA A 54 5.02 4.56 -27.45
N ALA A 55 4.24 5.62 -27.18
CA ALA A 55 3.54 6.38 -28.22
C ALA A 55 4.52 7.06 -29.20
N ALA A 56 5.60 7.66 -28.69
CA ALA A 56 6.64 8.27 -29.51
C ALA A 56 7.37 7.23 -30.38
N ALA A 57 7.68 6.05 -29.84
CA ALA A 57 8.29 4.96 -30.59
C ALA A 57 7.35 4.43 -31.69
N ALA A 58 6.06 4.25 -31.40
CA ALA A 58 5.07 3.85 -32.40
C ALA A 58 4.96 4.89 -33.54
N ALA A 59 4.91 6.18 -33.20
CA ALA A 59 4.90 7.25 -34.18
C ALA A 59 6.18 7.27 -35.04
N ALA A 60 7.34 7.07 -34.41
CA ALA A 60 8.62 6.98 -35.12
C ALA A 60 8.66 5.78 -36.08
N ILE A 61 8.13 4.61 -35.69
CA ILE A 61 8.04 3.43 -36.57
C ILE A 61 7.12 3.71 -37.76
N THR A 62 5.95 4.33 -37.54
CA THR A 62 5.04 4.69 -38.65
C THR A 62 5.63 5.75 -39.59
N PHE A 63 6.47 6.64 -39.05
CA PHE A 63 7.10 7.71 -39.84
C PHE A 63 8.37 7.23 -40.57
N LEU A 64 9.13 6.31 -39.98
CA LEU A 64 10.36 5.73 -40.54
C LEU A 64 10.12 4.54 -41.46
N LEU A 65 8.90 3.96 -41.45
CA LEU A 65 8.50 2.88 -42.34
C LEU A 65 7.42 3.29 -43.35
N PRO A 66 7.65 4.32 -44.21
CA PRO A 66 6.78 4.55 -45.35
C PRO A 66 7.12 3.53 -46.45
N SER A 67 6.12 2.70 -46.78
CA SER A 67 6.05 1.81 -47.96
C SER A 67 6.79 0.47 -47.88
N GLY A 68 6.00 -0.57 -47.57
CA GLY A 68 6.40 -1.97 -47.75
C GLY A 68 5.27 -3.01 -47.68
N SER A 69 3.99 -2.61 -47.72
CA SER A 69 2.89 -3.57 -47.85
C SER A 69 1.66 -2.95 -48.54
N ASP A 70 1.78 -2.72 -49.84
CA ASP A 70 0.64 -2.75 -50.75
C ASP A 70 0.18 -4.22 -50.89
N SER A 71 -0.61 -4.72 -49.95
CA SER A 71 -1.55 -5.82 -50.21
C SER A 71 -2.58 -5.91 -49.09
N GLY A 72 -3.79 -5.43 -49.34
CA GLY A 72 -4.95 -5.71 -48.49
C GLY A 72 -5.82 -4.51 -48.15
N SER A 73 -6.51 -3.98 -49.17
CA SER A 73 -7.85 -3.35 -49.13
C SER A 73 -8.36 -2.75 -47.80
N PRO A 74 -8.71 -1.46 -47.75
CA PRO A 74 -9.49 -0.90 -46.66
C PRO A 74 -10.97 -1.22 -46.89
N GLU A 75 -11.41 -2.43 -46.55
CA GLU A 75 -12.85 -2.69 -46.46
C GLU A 75 -13.41 -2.04 -45.19
N ARG A 76 -13.62 -0.72 -45.31
CA ARG A 76 -14.57 0.00 -44.48
C ARG A 76 -15.96 -0.58 -44.75
N ARG A 77 -16.44 -1.45 -43.87
CA ARG A 77 -17.89 -1.57 -43.62
C ARG A 77 -18.18 -1.49 -42.13
N HIS A 78 -18.95 -0.48 -41.82
CA HIS A 78 -19.53 -0.16 -40.53
C HIS A 78 -20.52 -1.25 -40.09
N HIS A 79 -20.38 -1.76 -38.86
CA HIS A 79 -21.35 -1.52 -37.79
C HIS A 79 -20.95 -2.23 -36.49
N PRO A 80 -20.90 -1.53 -35.34
CA PRO A 80 -20.95 -2.20 -34.05
C PRO A 80 -22.38 -2.73 -33.83
N ALA A 81 -22.52 -4.02 -33.56
CA ALA A 81 -23.78 -4.57 -33.05
C ALA A 81 -24.09 -3.95 -31.68
N PRO A 82 -25.34 -3.56 -31.38
CA PRO A 82 -25.71 -3.08 -30.06
C PRO A 82 -25.46 -4.19 -29.02
N PRO A 83 -24.90 -3.88 -27.83
CA PRO A 83 -24.74 -4.89 -26.80
C PRO A 83 -26.12 -5.44 -26.40
N ALA A 84 -26.25 -6.76 -26.40
CA ALA A 84 -27.41 -7.45 -25.84
C ALA A 84 -27.55 -7.09 -24.36
N GLY A 85 -28.79 -6.84 -23.94
CA GLY A 85 -29.14 -6.21 -22.67
C GLY A 85 -28.65 -6.90 -21.40
N ASP A 86 -28.64 -6.10 -20.34
CA ASP A 86 -28.29 -6.47 -18.97
C ASP A 86 -29.10 -7.67 -18.44
N PRO A 87 -28.45 -8.70 -17.88
CA PRO A 87 -29.03 -9.42 -16.76
C PRO A 87 -28.76 -8.60 -15.50
N ALA A 88 -29.83 -8.03 -14.93
CA ALA A 88 -29.81 -7.38 -13.63
C ALA A 88 -29.09 -8.25 -12.58
N ALA A 89 -27.91 -7.82 -12.16
CA ALA A 89 -27.21 -8.41 -11.02
C ALA A 89 -27.57 -7.63 -9.76
N THR A 90 -28.39 -8.26 -8.94
CA THR A 90 -28.85 -7.91 -7.59
C THR A 90 -27.74 -7.29 -6.72
N PRO A 91 -28.00 -6.25 -5.92
CA PRO A 91 -27.04 -5.80 -4.92
C PRO A 91 -26.89 -6.87 -3.83
N ARG A 92 -25.72 -7.50 -3.72
CA ARG A 92 -25.35 -8.28 -2.53
C ARG A 92 -24.76 -7.33 -1.49
N THR A 93 -25.55 -7.08 -0.45
CA THR A 93 -25.15 -6.50 0.84
C THR A 93 -24.14 -7.43 1.55
N PRO A 94 -23.18 -6.90 2.33
CA PRO A 94 -21.79 -7.38 2.40
C PRO A 94 -21.54 -8.52 3.38
N GLU A 95 -20.48 -9.28 3.14
CA GLU A 95 -19.90 -10.16 4.15
C GLU A 95 -19.23 -9.36 5.28
N PRO A 96 -19.39 -9.77 6.55
CA PRO A 96 -18.69 -9.15 7.66
C PRO A 96 -17.18 -9.42 7.55
N VAL A 97 -16.40 -8.35 7.52
CA VAL A 97 -14.95 -8.43 7.71
C VAL A 97 -14.70 -8.93 9.13
N PRO A 98 -13.85 -9.96 9.34
CA PRO A 98 -13.51 -10.41 10.68
C PRO A 98 -12.88 -9.26 11.47
N SER A 99 -13.35 -9.08 12.72
CA SER A 99 -12.80 -8.13 13.69
C SER A 99 -11.27 -8.22 13.76
N PRO A 100 -10.57 -7.10 14.00
CA PRO A 100 -9.16 -7.14 14.37
C PRO A 100 -8.99 -8.13 15.51
N GLY A 101 -8.16 -9.14 15.25
CA GLY A 101 -7.87 -10.21 16.19
C GLY A 101 -7.55 -9.64 17.58
N GLU A 102 -8.00 -10.40 18.57
CA GLU A 102 -7.80 -10.21 19.99
C GLU A 102 -6.42 -9.62 20.32
N PRO A 103 -6.32 -8.76 21.36
CA PRO A 103 -5.01 -8.40 21.89
C PRO A 103 -4.27 -9.69 22.25
N ARG A 104 -3.17 -9.95 21.52
CA ARG A 104 -2.26 -11.06 21.80
C ARG A 104 -2.03 -11.14 23.29
N SER A 105 -2.32 -12.30 23.85
CA SER A 105 -2.09 -12.66 25.24
C SER A 105 -0.75 -12.11 25.70
N ARG A 106 -0.83 -11.25 26.71
CA ARG A 106 0.29 -10.72 27.48
C ARG A 106 1.24 -11.88 27.83
N PRO A 107 2.55 -11.82 27.51
CA PRO A 107 3.47 -12.82 28.02
C PRO A 107 3.45 -12.76 29.55
N SER A 108 3.05 -13.87 30.16
CA SER A 108 3.07 -14.04 31.61
C SER A 108 4.53 -13.99 32.07
N PRO A 109 4.90 -13.15 33.05
CA PRO A 109 6.26 -13.15 33.56
C PRO A 109 6.53 -14.50 34.23
N SER A 110 7.45 -15.26 33.66
CA SER A 110 8.02 -16.45 34.30
C SER A 110 8.61 -16.03 35.65
N GLN A 111 8.03 -16.55 36.73
CA GLN A 111 8.56 -16.38 38.09
C GLN A 111 9.95 -17.04 38.18
N PRO A 112 10.98 -16.35 38.67
CA PRO A 112 12.26 -16.99 38.95
C PRO A 112 12.15 -17.88 40.19
N ARG A 113 12.70 -19.09 40.09
CA ARG A 113 12.98 -19.98 41.24
C ARG A 113 14.14 -19.45 42.07
#